data_AF-A0A7V9EFW9-F1
#
_entry.id   AF-A0A7V9EFW9-F1
#
_cell.length_a   1.000
_cell.length_b   1.000
_cell.length_c   1.000
_cell.angle_alpha   90.00
_cell.angle_beta   90.00
_cell.angle_gamma   90.00
#
_symmetry.space_group_name_H-M   'P 1'
#
loop_
_entity.id
_entity.type
_entity.pdbx_description
1 polymer ?
#
loop_
_entity_poly.entity_id
_entity_poly.type
_entity_poly.pdbx_seq_one_letter_code
_entity_poly.pdbx_strand_id
1 'polypeptide(L)'
;MIVDPGTLAIFALASAALIAVPGPAVLYIVTRSIHQGRRAGVASVLGIETGALVHVAAAAVGLSAVLASSAMAFSVVKYAGAAYLIGLGLWTVFSGHAEKDASVVIAVRLRRVYAQGVVVNAFNPKVALFFLAFLPQFIDP
;
A
#
# COMPACT_ATOMS: atom_id res chain seq x y z
N MET A 1 19.69 -0.92 19.27
CA MET A 1 20.07 -0.81 17.84
C MET A 1 19.73 0.59 17.38
N ILE A 2 20.73 1.41 17.06
CA ILE A 2 20.49 2.71 16.42
C ILE A 2 20.57 2.42 14.92
N VAL A 3 19.49 2.67 14.18
CA VAL A 3 19.48 2.50 12.73
C VAL A 3 20.43 3.52 12.12
N ASP A 4 21.36 3.07 11.27
CA ASP A 4 22.31 3.93 10.60
C ASP A 4 21.59 5.06 9.80
N PRO A 5 22.01 6.33 9.92
CA PRO A 5 21.39 7.43 9.19
C PRO A 5 21.41 7.26 7.66
N GLY A 6 22.43 6.61 7.11
CA GLY A 6 22.49 6.27 5.68
C GLY A 6 21.42 5.28 5.27
N THR A 7 21.22 4.22 6.07
CA THR A 7 20.12 3.26 5.89
C THR A 7 18.75 3.94 5.95
N LEU A 8 18.53 4.84 6.91
CA LEU A 8 17.29 5.62 7.01
C LEU A 8 17.07 6.51 5.78
N ALA A 9 18.11 7.17 5.28
CA ALA A 9 18.02 8.02 4.10
C ALA A 9 17.66 7.21 2.83
N ILE A 10 18.31 6.06 2.61
CA ILE A 10 18.02 5.19 1.47
C ILE A 10 16.60 4.62 1.58
N PHE A 11 16.19 4.17 2.76
CA PHE A 11 14.84 3.71 3.01
C PHE A 11 13.80 4.79 2.72
N ALA A 12 14.03 6.02 3.17
CA ALA A 12 13.12 7.15 2.94
C ALA A 12 13.00 7.49 1.45
N LEU A 13 14.13 7.57 0.73
CA LEU A 13 14.17 7.82 -0.72
C LEU A 13 13.41 6.74 -1.51
N ALA A 14 13.69 5.46 -1.23
CA ALA A 14 13.04 4.36 -1.92
C ALA A 14 11.55 4.23 -1.55
N SER A 15 11.19 4.51 -0.29
CA SER A 15 9.79 4.59 0.14
C SER A 15 9.05 5.73 -0.56
N ALA A 16 9.67 6.91 -0.71
CA ALA A 16 9.11 8.04 -1.42
C ALA A 16 8.85 7.71 -2.90
N ALA A 17 9.82 7.08 -3.58
CA ALA A 17 9.66 6.61 -4.95
C ALA A 17 8.51 5.60 -5.08
N LEU A 18 8.40 4.68 -4.14
CA LEU A 18 7.32 3.69 -4.13
C LEU A 18 5.96 4.32 -3.86
N ILE A 19 5.86 5.30 -2.96
CA ILE A 19 4.64 6.05 -2.65
C ILE A 19 4.18 6.89 -3.85
N ALA A 20 5.12 7.46 -4.62
CA ALA A 20 4.82 8.31 -5.77
C ALA A 20 3.99 7.61 -6.86
N VAL A 21 4.11 6.29 -7.00
CA VAL A 21 3.29 5.50 -7.93
C VAL A 21 1.92 5.22 -7.30
N PRO A 22 0.81 5.80 -7.80
CA PRO A 22 -0.49 5.63 -7.16
C PRO A 22 -0.95 4.17 -7.25
N GLY A 23 -1.22 3.57 -6.08
CA GLY A 23 -1.79 2.23 -5.97
C GLY A 23 -3.28 2.25 -5.63
N PRO A 24 -3.89 1.06 -5.36
CA PRO A 24 -5.31 0.95 -5.03
C PRO A 24 -5.75 1.86 -3.86
N ALA A 25 -4.88 2.02 -2.86
CA ALA A 25 -5.10 2.87 -1.71
C ALA A 25 -5.26 4.36 -2.08
N VAL A 26 -4.32 4.90 -2.86
CA VAL A 26 -4.34 6.31 -3.30
C VAL A 26 -5.55 6.56 -4.20
N LEU A 27 -5.81 5.66 -5.15
CA LEU A 27 -6.97 5.76 -6.04
C LEU A 27 -8.28 5.75 -5.24
N TYR A 28 -8.41 4.86 -4.25
CA TYR A 28 -9.59 4.81 -3.39
C TYR A 28 -9.83 6.13 -2.65
N ILE A 29 -8.78 6.72 -2.06
CA ILE A 29 -8.86 8.00 -1.35
C ILE A 29 -9.25 9.12 -2.30
N VAL A 30 -8.62 9.21 -3.47
CA VAL A 30 -8.88 10.25 -4.47
C VAL A 30 -10.32 10.16 -4.99
N THR A 31 -10.76 8.98 -5.43
CA THR A 31 -12.13 8.76 -5.90
C THR A 31 -13.16 9.13 -4.81
N ARG A 32 -12.96 8.70 -3.56
CA ARG A 32 -13.89 9.03 -2.46
C ARG A 32 -13.89 10.52 -2.13
N SER A 33 -12.73 11.17 -2.20
CA SER A 33 -12.60 12.61 -1.92
C SER A 33 -13.30 13.45 -2.99
N ILE A 34 -13.14 13.09 -4.27
CA ILE A 34 -13.75 13.79 -5.40
C ILE A 34 -15.28 13.59 -5.39
N HIS A 35 -15.77 12.36 -5.25
CA HIS A 35 -17.21 12.08 -5.39
C HIS A 35 -18.03 12.26 -4.11
N GLN A 36 -17.43 12.14 -2.92
CA GLN A 36 -18.14 12.14 -1.63
C GLN A 36 -17.61 13.17 -0.63
N GLY A 37 -16.69 14.04 -1.07
CA GLY A 37 -16.18 15.18 -0.31
C GLY A 37 -15.15 14.83 0.78
N ARG A 38 -14.65 15.88 1.44
CA ARG A 38 -13.52 15.81 2.39
C ARG A 38 -13.72 14.80 3.53
N ARG A 39 -14.94 14.69 4.07
CA ARG A 39 -15.23 13.74 5.18
C ARG A 39 -15.08 12.29 4.74
N ALA A 40 -15.49 11.95 3.51
CA ALA A 40 -15.27 10.63 2.95
C ALA A 40 -13.78 10.38 2.70
N GLY A 41 -13.05 11.37 2.20
CA GLY A 41 -11.58 11.29 2.06
C GLY A 41 -10.86 10.98 3.37
N VAL A 42 -11.18 11.69 4.46
CA VAL A 42 -10.61 11.43 5.80
C VAL A 42 -10.99 10.03 6.29
N ALA A 43 -12.25 9.62 6.14
CA ALA A 43 -12.68 8.27 6.52
C ALA A 43 -11.95 7.17 5.72
N SER A 44 -11.68 7.41 4.43
CA SER A 44 -10.88 6.53 3.59
C SER A 44 -9.45 6.41 4.12
N VAL A 45 -8.77 7.53 4.39
CA VAL A 45 -7.41 7.53 4.95
C VAL A 45 -7.35 6.73 6.25
N LEU A 46 -8.25 7.01 7.20
CA LEU A 46 -8.30 6.27 8.47
C LEU A 46 -8.52 4.76 8.27
N GLY A 47 -9.38 4.39 7.32
CA GLY A 47 -9.59 2.99 6.97
C GLY A 47 -8.32 2.35 6.40
N ILE A 48 -7.65 3.04 5.48
CA ILE A 48 -6.41 2.58 4.85
C ILE A 48 -5.31 2.38 5.89
N GLU A 49 -5.10 3.35 6.78
CA GLU A 49 -4.10 3.27 7.85
C GLU A 49 -4.41 2.11 8.81
N THR A 50 -5.68 1.92 9.21
CA THR A 50 -6.06 0.74 10.00
C THR A 50 -5.78 -0.56 9.25
N GLY A 51 -6.05 -0.63 7.95
CA GLY A 51 -5.71 -1.79 7.13
C GLY A 51 -4.19 -2.02 7.02
N ALA A 52 -3.38 -0.95 7.09
CA ALA A 52 -1.92 -1.05 7.09
C ALA A 52 -1.40 -1.77 8.34
N LEU A 53 -2.09 -1.61 9.49
CA LEU A 53 -1.73 -2.27 10.74
C LEU A 53 -1.75 -3.80 10.64
N VAL A 54 -2.52 -4.37 9.71
CA VAL A 54 -2.50 -5.83 9.44
C VAL A 54 -1.13 -6.26 8.92
N HIS A 55 -0.54 -5.49 8.00
CA HIS A 55 0.79 -5.77 7.46
C HIS A 55 1.89 -5.50 8.48
N VAL A 56 1.75 -4.43 9.27
CA VAL A 56 2.66 -4.14 10.40
C VAL A 56 2.63 -5.29 11.40
N ALA A 57 1.45 -5.76 11.79
CA ALA A 57 1.30 -6.90 12.70
C ALA A 57 1.93 -8.17 12.12
N ALA A 58 1.67 -8.46 10.83
CA ALA A 58 2.27 -9.60 10.15
C ALA A 58 3.81 -9.54 10.13
N ALA A 59 4.37 -8.37 9.84
CA ALA A 59 5.82 -8.14 9.90
C ALA A 59 6.35 -8.30 11.33
N ALA A 60 5.65 -7.74 12.33
CA ALA A 60 6.04 -7.77 13.73
C ALA A 60 6.02 -9.18 14.35
N VAL A 61 5.07 -10.03 13.97
CA VAL A 61 5.06 -11.45 14.39
C VAL A 61 6.05 -12.33 13.63
N GLY A 62 6.84 -11.74 12.73
CA GLY A 62 7.95 -12.41 12.06
C GLY A 62 7.64 -13.04 10.72
N LEU A 63 6.48 -12.76 10.09
CA LEU A 63 6.17 -13.28 8.75
C LEU A 63 7.25 -12.88 7.73
N SER A 64 7.74 -11.65 7.84
CA SER A 64 8.84 -11.16 7.01
C SER A 64 10.16 -11.88 7.31
N ALA A 65 10.42 -12.25 8.56
CA ALA A 65 11.61 -13.02 8.95
C ALA A 65 11.54 -14.48 8.46
N VAL A 66 10.37 -15.10 8.50
CA VAL A 66 10.13 -16.45 7.93
C VAL A 66 10.31 -16.44 6.41
N LEU A 67 9.86 -15.40 5.71
CA LEU A 67 10.14 -15.25 4.29
C LEU A 67 11.64 -15.06 4.01
N ALA A 68 12.32 -14.24 4.83
CA ALA A 68 13.76 -14.01 4.72
C ALA A 68 14.61 -15.25 5.03
N SER A 69 14.12 -16.20 5.85
CA SER A 69 14.85 -17.43 6.16
C SER A 69 14.97 -18.38 4.97
N SER A 70 14.21 -18.17 3.89
CA SER A 70 14.32 -18.92 2.64
C SER A 70 14.68 -17.99 1.48
N ALA A 71 15.92 -18.07 1.01
CA ALA A 71 16.40 -17.30 -0.14
C ALA A 71 15.51 -17.48 -1.38
N MET A 72 14.97 -18.68 -1.59
CA MET A 72 14.06 -18.97 -2.70
C MET A 72 12.68 -18.31 -2.50
N ALA A 73 12.07 -18.45 -1.33
CA ALA A 73 10.76 -17.84 -1.04
C ALA A 73 10.84 -16.31 -1.09
N PHE A 74 11.90 -15.74 -0.52
CA PHE A 74 12.18 -14.31 -0.59
C PHE A 74 12.36 -13.85 -2.04
N SER A 75 13.15 -14.57 -2.85
CA SER A 75 13.37 -14.23 -4.27
C SER A 75 12.07 -14.28 -5.08
N VAL A 76 11.24 -15.30 -4.87
CA VAL A 76 9.93 -15.41 -5.55
C VAL A 76 9.06 -14.21 -5.21
N VAL A 77 8.89 -13.89 -3.92
CA VAL A 77 8.05 -12.74 -3.51
C VAL A 77 8.66 -11.42 -3.99
N LYS A 78 9.99 -11.26 -3.94
CA LYS A 78 10.70 -10.07 -4.42
C LYS A 78 10.47 -9.84 -5.91
N TYR A 79 10.71 -10.85 -6.75
CA TYR A 79 10.58 -10.71 -8.20
C TYR A 79 9.12 -10.64 -8.65
N ALA A 80 8.23 -11.44 -8.05
CA ALA A 80 6.79 -11.31 -8.28
C ALA A 80 6.29 -9.93 -7.89
N GLY A 81 6.79 -9.39 -6.78
CA GLY A 81 6.46 -8.05 -6.32
C GLY A 81 6.96 -6.96 -7.24
N ALA A 82 8.20 -7.05 -7.69
CA ALA A 82 8.76 -6.12 -8.67
C ALA A 82 7.96 -6.14 -9.98
N ALA A 83 7.64 -7.32 -10.51
CA ALA A 83 6.82 -7.47 -11.71
C ALA A 83 5.42 -6.87 -11.52
N TYR A 84 4.78 -7.11 -10.37
CA TYR A 84 3.49 -6.53 -10.05
C TYR A 84 3.54 -4.99 -9.99
N LEU A 85 4.55 -4.42 -9.33
CA LEU A 85 4.70 -2.97 -9.20
C LEU A 85 4.99 -2.30 -10.54
N ILE A 86 5.82 -2.93 -11.38
CA ILE A 86 6.04 -2.49 -12.76
C ILE A 86 4.73 -2.53 -13.54
N GLY A 87 4.00 -3.65 -13.50
CA GLY A 87 2.71 -3.79 -14.16
C GLY A 87 1.68 -2.75 -13.70
N LEU A 88 1.63 -2.46 -12.40
CA LEU A 88 0.76 -1.43 -11.82
C LEU A 88 1.16 -0.03 -12.29
N GLY A 89 2.46 0.28 -12.33
CA GLY A 89 3.00 1.54 -12.84
C GLY A 89 2.69 1.74 -14.32
N LEU A 90 2.88 0.71 -15.14
CA LEU A 90 2.52 0.73 -16.57
C LEU A 90 1.00 0.91 -16.72
N TRP A 91 0.20 0.15 -15.97
CA TRP A 91 -1.26 0.28 -16.00
C TRP A 91 -1.72 1.70 -15.64
N THR A 92 -1.10 2.37 -14.67
CA THR A 92 -1.42 3.76 -14.31
C THR A 92 -1.02 4.76 -15.39
N VAL A 93 0.10 4.55 -16.08
CA VAL A 93 0.54 5.40 -17.20
C VAL A 93 -0.34 5.21 -18.44
N PHE A 94 -0.77 3.99 -18.74
CA PHE A 94 -1.45 3.66 -20.00
C PHE A 94 -2.98 3.61 -19.92
N SER A 95 -3.58 3.42 -18.73
CA SER A 95 -5.03 3.23 -18.60
C SER A 95 -5.78 4.54 -18.39
N GLY A 96 -5.45 5.55 -19.21
CA GLY A 96 -6.00 6.91 -19.18
C GLY A 96 -7.39 6.95 -18.53
N HIS A 97 -7.46 7.64 -17.38
CA HIS A 97 -8.59 7.66 -16.45
C HIS A 97 -9.94 7.49 -17.14
N ALA A 98 -10.46 6.26 -17.13
CA ALA A 98 -11.84 6.01 -17.51
C ALA A 98 -12.73 6.60 -16.42
N GLU A 99 -13.06 7.89 -16.56
CA GLU A 99 -14.16 8.52 -15.84
C GLU A 99 -15.44 7.77 -16.24
N LYS A 100 -15.77 6.73 -15.48
CA LYS A 100 -17.15 6.27 -15.44
C LYS A 100 -17.90 7.27 -14.57
N ASP A 101 -18.65 8.12 -15.26
CA ASP A 101 -19.73 8.91 -14.69
C ASP A 101 -20.50 8.09 -13.66
N ALA A 102 -20.28 8.38 -12.39
CA ALA A 102 -21.10 7.89 -11.28
C ALA A 102 -21.73 9.11 -10.61
N SER A 103 -22.60 9.76 -11.38
CA SER A 103 -23.55 10.77 -10.94
C SER A 103 -24.64 10.13 -10.08
N VAL A 104 -24.31 9.70 -8.86
CA VAL A 104 -25.26 9.68 -7.73
C VAL A 104 -24.48 9.90 -6.44
N VAL A 105 -24.63 11.06 -5.81
CA VAL A 105 -24.21 11.29 -4.42
C VAL A 105 -25.14 10.48 -3.51
N ILE A 106 -24.99 9.15 -3.50
CA ILE A 106 -25.56 8.35 -2.42
C ILE A 106 -24.76 8.74 -1.19
N ALA A 107 -25.41 9.26 -0.15
CA ALA A 107 -24.79 9.51 1.14
C ALA A 107 -24.32 8.17 1.74
N VAL A 108 -23.17 7.68 1.29
CA VAL A 108 -22.54 6.48 1.81
C VAL A 108 -22.11 6.81 3.24
N ARG A 109 -22.62 6.05 4.21
CA ARG A 109 -22.24 6.21 5.62
C ARG A 109 -20.71 6.15 5.76
N LEU A 110 -20.11 7.10 6.46
CA LEU A 110 -18.65 7.17 6.67
C LEU A 110 -18.07 5.86 7.23
N ARG A 111 -18.84 5.13 8.04
CA ARG A 111 -18.48 3.78 8.53
C ARG A 111 -18.21 2.79 7.40
N ARG A 112 -18.97 2.84 6.30
CA ARG A 112 -18.79 1.97 5.13
C ARG A 112 -17.57 2.39 4.32
N VAL A 113 -17.32 3.69 4.19
CA VAL A 113 -16.11 4.22 3.55
C VAL A 113 -14.86 3.78 4.32
N TYR A 114 -14.87 3.94 5.65
CA TYR A 114 -13.81 3.44 6.52
C TYR A 114 -13.58 1.93 6.36
N ALA A 115 -14.64 1.11 6.49
CA ALA A 115 -14.52 -0.35 6.40
C ALA A 115 -13.99 -0.81 5.03
N GLN A 116 -14.40 -0.13 3.96
CA GLN A 116 -13.86 -0.39 2.63
C GLN A 116 -12.38 0.00 2.53
N GLY A 117 -11.96 1.12 3.10
CA GLY A 117 -10.55 1.50 3.18
C GLY A 117 -9.69 0.44 3.88
N VAL A 118 -10.19 -0.13 4.99
CA VAL A 118 -9.52 -1.25 5.71
C VAL A 118 -9.31 -2.43 4.77
N VAL A 119 -10.36 -2.87 4.07
CA VAL A 119 -10.29 -4.00 3.14
C VAL A 119 -9.36 -3.69 1.96
N VAL A 120 -9.48 -2.50 1.37
CA VAL A 120 -8.62 -2.06 0.24
C VAL A 120 -7.15 -2.19 0.64
N ASN A 121 -6.78 -1.76 1.84
CA ASN A 121 -5.38 -1.77 2.24
C ASN A 121 -4.89 -3.11 2.81
N ALA A 122 -5.72 -3.83 3.57
CA ALA A 122 -5.40 -5.16 4.08
C ALA A 122 -5.08 -6.15 2.94
N PHE A 123 -5.78 -6.01 1.80
CA PHE A 123 -5.56 -6.82 0.59
C PHE A 123 -4.74 -6.08 -0.48
N ASN A 124 -4.04 -5.01 -0.14
CA ASN A 124 -3.23 -4.27 -1.10
C ASN A 124 -1.89 -4.98 -1.34
N PRO A 125 -1.70 -5.64 -2.50
CA PRO A 125 -0.46 -6.36 -2.78
C PRO A 125 0.76 -5.43 -2.80
N LYS A 126 0.63 -4.16 -3.24
CA LYS A 126 1.75 -3.20 -3.20
C LYS A 126 2.24 -2.97 -1.77
N VAL A 127 1.32 -2.87 -0.81
CA VAL A 127 1.67 -2.66 0.60
C VAL A 127 2.19 -3.95 1.22
N ALA A 128 1.56 -5.10 0.93
CA ALA A 128 2.07 -6.40 1.37
C ALA A 128 3.51 -6.63 0.91
N LEU A 129 3.80 -6.38 -0.37
CA LEU A 129 5.14 -6.51 -0.94
C LEU A 129 6.14 -5.55 -0.30
N PHE A 130 5.71 -4.34 0.05
CA PHE A 130 6.55 -3.42 0.81
C PHE A 130 6.96 -4.02 2.16
N PHE A 131 6.02 -4.54 2.95
CA PHE A 131 6.33 -5.11 4.27
C PHE A 131 7.07 -6.46 4.21
N LEU A 132 6.80 -7.28 3.20
CA LEU A 132 7.35 -8.64 3.09
C LEU A 132 8.69 -8.71 2.35
N ALA A 133 8.90 -7.88 1.33
CA ALA A 133 10.08 -7.96 0.47
C ALA A 133 10.99 -6.73 0.58
N PHE A 134 10.45 -5.54 0.85
CA PHE A 134 11.23 -4.31 0.88
C PHE A 134 11.73 -3.97 2.30
N LEU A 135 10.84 -3.89 3.28
CA LEU A 135 11.17 -3.55 4.67
C LEU A 135 12.29 -4.41 5.27
N PRO A 136 12.33 -5.75 5.06
CA PRO A 136 13.39 -6.59 5.63
C PRO A 136 14.79 -6.30 5.09
N GLN A 137 14.92 -5.58 3.97
CA GLN A 137 16.23 -5.19 3.42
C GLN A 137 16.91 -4.08 4.24
N PHE A 138 16.19 -3.45 5.17
CA PHE A 138 16.65 -2.29 5.94
C PHE A 138 16.67 -2.53 7.45
N ILE A 139 16.44 -3.78 7.88
CA ILE A 139 16.46 -4.20 9.28
C ILE A 139 17.59 -5.22 9.41
N ASP A 140 18.48 -5.02 10.37
CA ASP A 140 19.48 -6.02 10.72
C ASP A 140 18.78 -7.29 11.27
N PRO A 141 19.06 -8.48 10.73
CA PRO A 141 18.47 -9.73 11.19
C PRO A 141 18.86 -10.11 12.63
#